data_AF-A0A975KNH5-F1
#
_entry.id   AF-A0A975KNH5-F1
#
_cell.length_a   1.000
_cell.length_b   1.000
_cell.length_c   1.000
_cell.angle_alpha   90.00
_cell.angle_beta   90.00
_cell.angle_gamma   90.00
#
_symmetry.space_group_name_H-M   'P 1'
#
loop_
_entity.id
_entity.type
_entity.pdbx_description
1 polymer ?
#
loop_
_entity_poly.entity_id
_entity_poly.type
_entity_poly.pdbx_seq_one_letter_code
_entity_poly.pdbx_strand_id
1 'polypeptide(L)'
;MRKVHIISIQKSYLDIIVNQLVDIFGGKVELSAITLHEMTKGIISEEDIVVLSKEIIKGLARSFIPEACPIIIAQREVNIAATKELYKLPKGQQILVINDTVEHAEETAISLENIYFEHEYTAFDPTGLIPENISWIVTPGEMELVPKGFTNVIDIGPRGLDFNTVLKIANLLDIEKDHTSFVNLFFKSQLSLLEKSRDARNDFMDKKIIEHSNGNGSLSTEAMGLIIEKIEAHGFLEESLAILEIYKETKKNFESIGRTKVKISLRDKGINLTDQQLRLRLEIMQELGLLNARLGRGGTKLSGKGEAFLKQQRSM
;
A
#
# COMPACT_ATOMS: atom_id res chain seq x y z
N MET A 1 34.08 1.54 5.46
CA MET A 1 33.02 2.04 4.54
C MET A 1 32.09 2.86 5.40
N ARG A 2 31.74 4.09 5.02
CA ARG A 2 30.87 4.94 5.84
C ARG A 2 29.48 4.31 5.93
N LYS A 3 28.91 4.25 7.13
CA LYS A 3 27.57 3.71 7.36
C LYS A 3 26.55 4.83 7.44
N VAL A 4 25.35 4.60 6.94
CA VAL A 4 24.23 5.54 7.06
C VAL A 4 23.24 5.02 8.09
N HIS A 5 23.05 5.78 9.16
CA HIS A 5 22.10 5.48 10.23
C HIS A 5 20.84 6.33 10.07
N ILE A 6 19.72 5.69 9.78
CA ILE A 6 18.40 6.30 9.70
C ILE A 6 17.76 6.19 11.08
N ILE A 7 17.43 7.33 11.68
CA ILE A 7 16.89 7.42 13.03
C ILE A 7 15.51 8.07 12.99
N SER A 8 14.53 7.38 13.55
CA SER A 8 13.15 7.85 13.63
C SER A 8 12.49 7.37 14.92
N ILE A 9 11.29 7.88 15.22
CA ILE A 9 10.45 7.37 16.30
C ILE A 9 9.64 6.17 15.81
N GLN A 10 9.08 6.26 14.61
CA GLN A 10 8.21 5.23 14.02
C GLN A 10 9.02 4.23 13.20
N LYS A 11 8.82 2.92 13.47
CA LYS A 11 9.49 1.84 12.73
C LYS A 11 9.03 1.72 11.29
N SER A 12 7.74 1.95 11.01
CA SER A 12 7.19 1.94 9.65
C SER A 12 7.95 2.88 8.71
N TYR A 13 8.26 4.09 9.19
CA TYR A 13 9.07 5.06 8.45
C TYR A 13 10.48 4.54 8.12
N LEU A 14 11.14 3.87 9.06
CA LEU A 14 12.47 3.31 8.85
C LEU A 14 12.48 2.31 7.70
N ASP A 15 11.48 1.41 7.65
CA ASP A 15 11.38 0.39 6.60
C ASP A 15 11.20 1.03 5.21
N ILE A 16 10.39 2.10 5.10
CA ILE A 16 10.19 2.86 3.86
C ILE A 16 11.51 3.46 3.39
N ILE A 17 12.22 4.17 4.27
CA ILE A 17 13.46 4.86 3.90
C ILE A 17 14.57 3.86 3.56
N VAL A 18 14.72 2.79 4.33
CA VAL A 18 15.70 1.73 4.03
C VAL A 18 15.43 1.15 2.64
N ASN A 19 14.17 0.78 2.34
CA ASN A 19 13.82 0.25 1.03
C ASN A 19 14.17 1.23 -0.10
N GLN A 20 13.83 2.51 0.07
CA GLN A 20 14.13 3.54 -0.92
C GLN A 20 15.64 3.69 -1.16
N LEU A 21 16.42 3.76 -0.09
CA LEU A 21 17.87 3.94 -0.18
C LEU A 21 18.57 2.68 -0.72
N VAL A 22 18.09 1.48 -0.40
CA VAL A 22 18.58 0.23 -1.03
C VAL A 22 18.31 0.25 -2.53
N ASP A 23 17.13 0.71 -2.97
CA ASP A 23 16.83 0.78 -4.41
C ASP A 23 17.68 1.80 -5.17
N ILE A 24 18.08 2.88 -4.49
CA ILE A 24 18.90 3.96 -5.07
C ILE A 24 20.39 3.62 -5.06
N PHE A 25 20.92 3.22 -3.91
CA PHE A 25 22.36 3.01 -3.72
C PHE A 25 22.78 1.55 -3.95
N GLY A 26 21.84 0.61 -3.96
CA GLY A 26 22.11 -0.83 -4.06
C GLY A 26 22.88 -1.34 -2.84
N GLY A 27 23.74 -2.33 -3.04
CA GLY A 27 24.62 -2.88 -1.99
C GLY A 27 25.90 -2.08 -1.75
N LYS A 28 25.99 -0.82 -2.23
CA LYS A 28 27.20 0.02 -2.10
C LYS A 28 27.28 0.77 -0.78
N VAL A 29 26.20 0.78 0.00
CA VAL A 29 26.08 1.55 1.23
C VAL A 29 25.61 0.62 2.33
N GLU A 30 26.27 0.70 3.47
CA GLU A 30 25.81 0.02 4.68
C GLU A 30 24.74 0.88 5.34
N LEU A 31 23.52 0.37 5.43
CA LEU A 31 22.39 1.06 6.05
C LEU A 31 22.10 0.46 7.43
N SER A 32 21.70 1.32 8.36
CA SER A 32 21.17 0.93 9.66
C SER A 32 19.91 1.73 9.93
N ALA A 33 18.84 1.04 10.31
CA ALA A 33 17.59 1.64 10.76
C ALA A 33 17.46 1.42 12.26
N ILE A 34 17.30 2.50 13.02
CA ILE A 34 17.26 2.46 14.48
C ILE A 34 16.15 3.38 14.96
N THR A 35 15.29 2.89 15.85
CA THR A 35 14.35 3.80 16.51
C THR A 35 15.07 4.60 17.59
N LEU A 36 14.58 5.80 17.92
CA LEU A 36 15.16 6.62 18.98
C LEU A 36 15.27 5.85 20.32
N HIS A 37 14.35 4.93 20.60
CA HIS A 37 14.35 4.13 21.83
C HIS A 37 15.43 3.04 21.85
N GLU A 38 15.87 2.56 20.68
CA GLU A 38 16.91 1.53 20.54
C GLU A 38 18.33 2.12 20.56
N MET A 39 18.46 3.46 20.65
CA MET A 39 19.76 4.11 20.64
C MET A 39 20.59 3.79 21.88
N THR A 40 21.84 3.41 21.64
CA THR A 40 22.85 3.21 22.68
C THR A 40 24.18 3.84 22.25
N LYS A 41 25.03 4.18 23.23
CA LYS A 41 26.34 4.77 22.96
C LYS A 41 27.24 3.77 22.23
N GLY A 42 28.01 4.26 21.26
CA GLY A 42 28.97 3.46 20.50
C GLY A 42 28.41 2.79 19.24
N ILE A 43 27.12 2.97 18.93
CA ILE A 43 26.54 2.52 17.65
C ILE A 43 27.05 3.35 16.46
N ILE A 44 27.22 4.66 16.67
CA ILE A 44 27.51 5.64 15.62
C ILE A 44 28.96 6.11 15.78
N SER A 45 29.72 6.04 14.69
CA SER A 45 31.11 6.50 14.59
C SER A 45 31.19 7.92 14.01
N GLU A 46 32.31 8.60 14.18
CA GLU A 46 32.52 9.97 13.64
C GLU A 46 32.47 10.04 12.11
N GLU A 47 32.84 8.96 11.43
CA GLU A 47 32.85 8.85 9.97
C GLU A 47 31.49 8.43 9.38
N ASP A 48 30.54 8.05 10.22
CA ASP A 48 29.21 7.63 9.79
C ASP A 48 28.34 8.84 9.44
N ILE A 49 27.21 8.59 8.78
CA ILE A 49 26.24 9.62 8.42
C ILE A 49 24.93 9.33 9.16
N VAL A 50 24.36 10.33 9.81
CA VAL A 50 23.08 10.21 10.49
C VAL A 50 22.00 10.92 9.69
N VAL A 51 20.90 10.21 9.39
CA VAL A 51 19.70 10.75 8.76
C VAL A 51 18.56 10.72 9.78
N LEU A 52 18.12 11.89 10.22
CA LEU A 52 17.05 12.06 11.21
C LEU A 52 15.73 12.36 10.51
N SER A 53 14.63 11.72 10.95
CA SER A 53 13.32 11.99 10.35
C SER A 53 12.75 13.38 10.67
N LYS A 54 13.18 14.01 11.77
CA LYS A 54 12.77 15.37 12.18
C LYS A 54 13.89 16.09 12.95
N GLU A 55 13.89 17.42 12.92
CA GLU A 55 14.85 18.24 13.70
C GLU A 55 14.75 17.98 15.20
N ILE A 56 13.54 17.74 15.74
CA ILE A 56 13.37 17.48 17.18
C ILE A 56 14.15 16.25 17.67
N ILE A 57 14.34 15.25 16.80
CA ILE A 57 15.09 14.03 17.11
C ILE A 57 16.56 14.35 17.36
N LYS A 58 17.11 15.39 16.71
CA LYS A 58 18.51 15.79 16.88
C LYS A 58 18.82 16.14 18.33
N GLY A 59 17.93 16.89 18.99
CA GLY A 59 18.08 17.23 20.41
C GLY A 59 18.04 15.99 21.30
N LEU A 60 17.15 15.05 21.00
CA LEU A 60 16.98 13.81 21.77
C LEU A 60 18.10 12.80 21.54
N ALA A 61 18.66 12.75 20.32
CA ALA A 61 19.68 11.81 19.91
C ALA A 61 21.11 12.31 20.15
N ARG A 62 21.29 13.59 20.51
CA ARG A 62 22.61 14.25 20.53
C ARG A 62 23.64 13.52 21.40
N SER A 63 23.24 12.98 22.55
CA SER A 63 24.14 12.26 23.47
C SER A 63 24.67 10.93 22.93
N PHE A 64 24.11 10.45 21.82
CA PHE A 64 24.47 9.19 21.18
C PHE A 64 25.21 9.39 19.85
N ILE A 65 25.25 10.61 19.33
CA ILE A 65 25.86 10.94 18.03
C ILE A 65 27.14 11.73 18.29
N PRO A 66 28.32 11.26 17.81
CA PRO A 66 29.58 12.00 17.93
C PRO A 66 29.49 13.42 17.36
N GLU A 67 30.31 14.34 17.88
CA GLU A 67 30.24 15.75 17.47
C GLU A 67 30.64 15.99 16.02
N ALA A 68 31.64 15.26 15.54
CA ALA A 68 32.12 15.35 14.16
C ALA A 68 31.22 14.61 13.13
N CYS A 69 30.28 13.77 13.60
CA CYS A 69 29.44 12.97 12.72
C CYS A 69 28.44 13.86 11.95
N PRO A 70 28.43 13.81 10.61
CA PRO A 70 27.48 14.58 9.81
C PRO A 70 26.03 14.13 10.03
N ILE A 71 25.15 15.12 10.21
CA ILE A 71 23.71 14.92 10.42
C ILE A 71 22.93 15.55 9.27
N ILE A 72 22.05 14.77 8.65
CA ILE A 72 21.06 15.21 7.68
C ILE A 72 19.67 15.13 8.32
N ILE A 73 18.90 16.20 8.21
CA ILE A 73 17.47 16.17 8.51
C ILE A 73 16.75 15.80 7.24
N ALA A 74 16.06 14.67 7.27
CA ALA A 74 15.32 14.16 6.13
C ALA A 74 14.13 15.06 5.82
N GLN A 75 14.00 15.42 4.55
CA GLN A 75 12.76 15.97 4.02
C GLN A 75 12.00 14.84 3.34
N ARG A 76 10.67 14.90 3.45
CA ARG A 76 9.77 13.90 2.90
C ARG A 76 8.99 14.49 1.74
N GLU A 77 8.69 13.66 0.76
CA GLU A 77 7.93 14.04 -0.41
C GLU A 77 6.87 13.00 -0.75
N VAL A 78 5.79 13.45 -1.40
CA VAL A 78 4.76 12.56 -1.94
C VAL A 78 5.36 11.66 -3.01
N ASN A 79 5.03 10.37 -2.94
CA ASN A 79 5.38 9.43 -3.98
C ASN A 79 4.49 9.64 -5.21
N ILE A 80 5.00 10.37 -6.21
CA ILE A 80 4.28 10.66 -7.46
C ILE A 80 3.84 9.38 -8.20
N ALA A 81 4.55 8.26 -8.03
CA ALA A 81 4.13 7.01 -8.67
C ALA A 81 2.80 6.47 -8.11
N ALA A 82 2.47 6.82 -6.86
CA ALA A 82 1.27 6.38 -6.16
C ALA A 82 0.06 7.31 -6.38
N THR A 83 0.25 8.50 -6.96
CA THR A 83 -0.82 9.51 -7.17
C THR A 83 -1.58 9.34 -8.50
N LYS A 84 -1.61 8.11 -9.05
CA LYS A 84 -2.27 7.81 -10.34
C LYS A 84 -3.76 8.20 -10.36
N GLU A 85 -4.45 8.05 -9.25
CA GLU A 85 -5.87 8.38 -9.13
C GLU A 85 -6.10 9.89 -9.07
N LEU A 86 -5.23 10.60 -8.35
CA LEU A 86 -5.24 12.06 -8.27
C LEU A 86 -5.08 12.71 -9.65
N TYR A 87 -4.14 12.20 -10.46
CA TYR A 87 -3.93 12.65 -11.85
C TYR A 87 -5.19 12.53 -12.75
N LYS A 88 -6.13 11.64 -12.42
CA LYS A 88 -7.34 11.43 -13.23
C LYS A 88 -8.49 12.36 -12.84
N LEU A 89 -8.36 13.12 -11.75
CA LEU A 89 -9.46 13.91 -11.25
C LEU A 89 -9.76 15.11 -12.17
N PRO A 90 -11.03 15.54 -12.27
CA PRO A 90 -11.35 16.79 -12.95
C PRO A 90 -10.72 17.98 -12.22
N LYS A 91 -10.32 19.02 -12.94
CA LYS A 91 -9.73 20.23 -12.32
C LYS A 91 -10.69 20.88 -11.31
N GLY A 92 -10.13 21.55 -10.30
CA GLY A 92 -10.86 22.29 -9.27
C GLY A 92 -11.50 21.43 -8.18
N GLN A 93 -10.95 20.24 -7.88
CA GLN A 93 -11.44 19.46 -6.74
C GLN A 93 -11.05 20.11 -5.40
N GLN A 94 -11.94 20.00 -4.44
CA GLN A 94 -11.69 20.31 -3.03
C GLN A 94 -11.23 19.02 -2.33
N ILE A 95 -9.97 18.97 -1.93
CA ILE A 95 -9.32 17.77 -1.42
C ILE A 95 -8.96 17.95 0.04
N LEU A 96 -9.55 17.14 0.91
CA LEU A 96 -9.16 17.07 2.31
C LEU A 96 -8.04 16.05 2.50
N VAL A 97 -6.93 16.48 3.09
CA VAL A 97 -5.78 15.63 3.40
C VAL A 97 -5.86 15.16 4.84
N ILE A 98 -5.98 13.84 5.04
CA ILE A 98 -5.98 13.21 6.37
C ILE A 98 -4.63 12.54 6.60
N ASN A 99 -4.08 12.71 7.79
CA ASN A 99 -2.79 12.12 8.20
C ASN A 99 -2.79 11.87 9.72
N ASP A 100 -1.72 11.27 10.25
CA ASP A 100 -1.53 10.96 11.67
C ASP A 100 -1.45 12.20 12.59
N THR A 101 -0.99 13.32 12.05
CA THR A 101 -0.85 14.60 12.76
C THR A 101 -1.22 15.76 11.84
N VAL A 102 -1.67 16.87 12.42
CA VAL A 102 -1.99 18.10 11.68
C VAL A 102 -0.79 18.60 10.87
N GLU A 103 0.39 18.64 11.50
CA GLU A 103 1.66 19.02 10.84
C GLU A 103 1.92 18.14 9.60
N HIS A 104 1.73 16.82 9.70
CA HIS A 104 1.94 15.94 8.55
C HIS A 104 0.86 16.07 7.48
N ALA A 105 -0.38 16.40 7.85
CA ALA A 105 -1.45 16.68 6.90
C ALA A 105 -1.16 17.98 6.12
N GLU A 106 -0.68 19.02 6.80
CA GLU A 106 -0.25 20.29 6.19
C GLU A 106 0.93 20.08 5.24
N GLU A 107 1.98 19.38 5.66
CA GLU A 107 3.12 19.06 4.80
C GLU A 107 2.68 18.30 3.53
N THR A 108 1.78 17.32 3.67
CA THR A 108 1.25 16.57 2.53
C THR A 108 0.38 17.46 1.62
N ALA A 109 -0.46 18.32 2.18
CA ALA A 109 -1.28 19.26 1.41
C ALA A 109 -0.40 20.20 0.58
N ILE A 110 0.64 20.80 1.17
CA ILE A 110 1.59 21.67 0.48
C ILE A 110 2.33 20.93 -0.63
N SER A 111 2.78 19.71 -0.35
CA SER A 111 3.43 18.85 -1.36
C SER A 111 2.49 18.59 -2.55
N LEU A 112 1.25 18.20 -2.29
CA LEU A 112 0.26 17.94 -3.34
C LEU A 112 -0.09 19.20 -4.12
N GLU A 113 -0.24 20.35 -3.47
CA GLU A 113 -0.50 21.64 -4.11
C GLU A 113 0.62 22.02 -5.09
N ASN A 114 1.88 21.76 -4.72
CA ASN A 114 3.03 22.02 -5.59
C ASN A 114 3.09 21.10 -6.82
N ILE A 115 2.54 19.87 -6.73
CA ILE A 115 2.58 18.87 -7.80
C ILE A 115 1.33 18.94 -8.69
N TYR A 116 0.16 19.14 -8.08
CA TYR A 116 -1.18 19.10 -8.68
C TYR A 116 -1.93 20.40 -8.40
N PHE A 117 -1.34 21.51 -8.86
CA PHE A 117 -1.81 22.88 -8.64
C PHE A 117 -3.23 23.17 -9.18
N GLU A 118 -3.82 22.25 -9.95
CA GLU A 118 -5.20 22.35 -10.43
C GLU A 118 -6.28 22.02 -9.39
N HIS A 119 -5.91 21.69 -8.15
CA HIS A 119 -6.83 21.35 -7.06
C HIS A 119 -6.58 22.23 -5.83
N GLU A 120 -7.58 22.29 -4.95
CA GLU A 120 -7.48 22.98 -3.66
C GLU A 120 -7.33 21.95 -2.55
N TYR A 121 -6.33 22.14 -1.69
CA TYR A 121 -5.97 21.20 -0.63
C TYR A 121 -6.20 21.81 0.75
N THR A 122 -6.85 21.07 1.65
CA THR A 122 -7.03 21.46 3.05
C THR A 122 -6.52 20.35 3.94
N ALA A 123 -5.69 20.68 4.93
CA ALA A 123 -5.26 19.72 5.94
C ALA A 123 -6.39 19.47 6.96
N PHE A 124 -6.61 18.21 7.31
CA PHE A 124 -7.58 17.85 8.33
C PHE A 124 -7.08 18.19 9.73
N ASP A 125 -7.87 18.99 10.45
CA ASP A 125 -7.69 19.26 11.88
C ASP A 125 -8.69 18.41 12.68
N PRO A 126 -8.23 17.45 13.51
CA PRO A 126 -9.10 16.63 14.35
C PRO A 126 -9.94 17.41 15.36
N THR A 127 -9.58 18.66 15.67
CA THR A 127 -10.32 19.53 16.60
C THR A 127 -11.41 20.34 15.91
N GLY A 128 -11.35 20.43 14.58
CA GLY A 128 -12.29 21.18 13.75
C GLY A 128 -13.44 20.34 13.21
N LEU A 129 -14.38 21.01 12.54
CA LEU A 129 -15.39 20.35 11.72
C LEU A 129 -14.78 20.02 10.35
N ILE A 130 -15.16 18.86 9.80
CA ILE A 130 -14.87 18.51 8.41
C ILE A 130 -15.59 19.51 7.50
N PRO A 131 -14.88 20.17 6.55
CA PRO A 131 -15.50 21.08 5.59
C PRO A 131 -16.68 20.43 4.84
N GLU A 132 -17.77 21.17 4.63
CA GLU A 132 -18.98 20.65 3.97
C GLU A 132 -18.79 20.39 2.47
N ASN A 133 -17.82 21.05 1.84
CA ASN A 133 -17.62 21.11 0.39
C ASN A 133 -16.45 20.24 -0.11
N ILE A 134 -16.22 19.06 0.47
CA ILE A 134 -15.13 18.16 0.06
C ILE A 134 -15.56 17.26 -1.09
N SER A 135 -14.76 17.23 -2.16
CA SER A 135 -14.92 16.29 -3.27
C SER A 135 -14.26 14.94 -3.00
N TRP A 136 -13.04 15.00 -2.44
CA TRP A 136 -12.16 13.84 -2.25
C TRP A 136 -11.38 13.94 -0.95
N ILE A 137 -11.10 12.78 -0.35
CA ILE A 137 -10.12 12.65 0.74
C ILE A 137 -8.85 12.04 0.15
N VAL A 138 -7.70 12.58 0.53
CA VAL A 138 -6.39 11.98 0.25
C VAL A 138 -5.71 11.62 1.57
N THR A 139 -5.15 10.42 1.66
CA THR A 139 -4.37 9.96 2.82
C THR A 139 -3.06 9.29 2.36
N PRO A 140 -1.90 9.59 2.96
CA PRO A 140 -0.62 8.97 2.61
C PRO A 140 -0.33 7.67 3.38
N GLY A 141 -1.23 6.69 3.27
CA GLY A 141 -1.09 5.36 3.89
C GLY A 141 -1.81 5.18 5.22
N GLU A 142 -2.48 6.22 5.75
CA GLU A 142 -3.23 6.19 7.02
C GLU A 142 -4.74 6.00 6.78
N MET A 143 -5.12 4.99 5.98
CA MET A 143 -6.53 4.70 5.64
C MET A 143 -7.41 4.46 6.86
N GLU A 144 -6.85 3.93 7.95
CA GLU A 144 -7.52 3.68 9.21
C GLU A 144 -7.96 4.95 9.96
N LEU A 145 -7.35 6.10 9.65
CA LEU A 145 -7.71 7.40 10.24
C LEU A 145 -8.85 8.08 9.50
N VAL A 146 -9.20 7.62 8.31
CA VAL A 146 -10.26 8.20 7.50
C VAL A 146 -11.62 7.90 8.14
N PRO A 147 -12.47 8.93 8.39
CA PRO A 147 -13.77 8.72 9.00
C PRO A 147 -14.65 7.76 8.20
N LYS A 148 -15.39 6.89 8.91
CA LYS A 148 -16.30 5.93 8.29
C LYS A 148 -17.43 6.67 7.56
N GLY A 149 -17.69 6.28 6.31
CA GLY A 149 -18.79 6.83 5.50
C GLY A 149 -18.32 7.61 4.27
N PHE A 150 -17.04 7.97 4.18
CA PHE A 150 -16.47 8.53 2.96
C PHE A 150 -16.07 7.41 1.99
N THR A 151 -16.56 7.49 0.76
CA THR A 151 -16.24 6.54 -0.32
C THR A 151 -15.21 7.10 -1.31
N ASN A 152 -15.09 8.42 -1.39
CA ASN A 152 -14.19 9.10 -2.31
C ASN A 152 -12.84 9.33 -1.62
N VAL A 153 -12.11 8.24 -1.37
CA VAL A 153 -10.84 8.26 -0.65
C VAL A 153 -9.74 7.74 -1.57
N ILE A 154 -8.67 8.51 -1.72
CA ILE A 154 -7.47 8.13 -2.47
C ILE A 154 -6.34 7.94 -1.47
N ASP A 155 -5.83 6.72 -1.39
CA ASP A 155 -4.62 6.41 -0.65
C ASP A 155 -3.41 6.58 -1.57
N ILE A 156 -2.60 7.62 -1.32
CA ILE A 156 -1.39 7.91 -2.09
C ILE A 156 -0.16 7.17 -1.55
N GLY A 157 -0.35 6.26 -0.60
CA GLY A 157 0.71 5.49 0.02
C GLY A 157 1.68 6.35 0.85
N PRO A 158 2.63 5.69 1.53
CA PRO A 158 3.54 6.38 2.41
C PRO A 158 4.48 7.33 1.67
N ARG A 159 4.77 8.47 2.29
CA ARG A 159 5.79 9.43 1.83
C ARG A 159 7.20 8.86 2.01
N GLY A 160 8.07 9.15 1.04
CA GLY A 160 9.50 8.77 1.06
C GLY A 160 10.41 9.97 1.27
N LEU A 161 11.73 9.77 1.21
CA LEU A 161 12.69 10.87 1.13
C LEU A 161 12.50 11.66 -0.16
N ASP A 162 12.68 12.97 -0.07
CA ASP A 162 12.81 13.82 -1.25
C ASP A 162 14.15 13.61 -1.96
N PHE A 163 14.25 14.06 -3.20
CA PHE A 163 15.46 13.88 -4.00
C PHE A 163 16.66 14.66 -3.43
N ASN A 164 16.45 15.82 -2.80
CA ASN A 164 17.55 16.60 -2.23
C ASN A 164 18.20 15.91 -1.03
N THR A 165 17.40 15.26 -0.17
CA THR A 165 17.92 14.45 0.93
C THR A 165 18.76 13.30 0.40
N VAL A 166 18.30 12.62 -0.66
CA VAL A 166 19.06 11.56 -1.33
C VAL A 166 20.39 12.08 -1.88
N LEU A 167 20.40 13.24 -2.55
CA LEU A 167 21.63 13.86 -3.05
C LEU A 167 22.59 14.25 -1.93
N LYS A 168 22.10 14.78 -0.80
CA LYS A 168 22.92 15.09 0.37
C LYS A 168 23.62 13.83 0.91
N ILE A 169 22.89 12.72 1.01
CA ILE A 169 23.45 11.42 1.42
C ILE A 169 24.51 10.96 0.41
N ALA A 170 24.20 11.00 -0.89
CA ALA A 170 25.12 10.60 -1.94
C ALA A 170 26.44 11.39 -1.92
N ASN A 171 26.36 12.69 -1.71
CA ASN A 171 27.51 13.59 -1.63
C ASN A 171 28.40 13.28 -0.42
N LEU A 172 27.82 13.00 0.75
CA LEU A 172 28.61 12.64 1.95
C LEU A 172 29.26 11.25 1.86
N LEU A 173 28.70 10.37 1.03
CA LEU A 173 29.22 9.04 0.74
C LEU A 173 30.25 9.04 -0.41
N ASP A 174 30.54 10.21 -1.00
CA ASP A 174 31.41 10.35 -2.17
C ASP A 174 31.01 9.41 -3.33
N ILE A 175 29.69 9.19 -3.51
CA ILE A 175 29.18 8.32 -4.58
C ILE A 175 29.18 9.12 -5.88
N GLU A 176 30.21 8.89 -6.70
CA GLU A 176 30.27 9.42 -8.05
C GLU A 176 29.25 8.71 -8.96
N LYS A 177 28.22 9.46 -9.36
CA LYS A 177 27.26 9.04 -10.37
C LYS A 177 26.75 10.26 -11.11
N ASP A 178 26.46 10.12 -12.40
CA ASP A 178 25.84 11.21 -13.14
C ASP A 178 24.44 11.50 -12.59
N HIS A 179 24.05 12.78 -12.65
CA HIS A 179 22.78 13.26 -12.09
C HIS A 179 21.57 12.52 -12.69
N THR A 180 21.58 12.21 -13.99
CA THR A 180 20.50 11.51 -14.68
C THR A 180 20.30 10.10 -14.12
N SER A 181 21.38 9.38 -13.87
CA SER A 181 21.32 8.07 -13.23
C SER A 181 20.72 8.12 -11.82
N PHE A 182 21.05 9.14 -11.01
CA PHE A 182 20.45 9.30 -9.69
C PHE A 182 18.96 9.58 -9.78
N VAL A 183 18.55 10.45 -10.69
CA VAL A 183 17.13 10.75 -10.95
C VAL A 183 16.37 9.48 -11.36
N ASN A 184 16.91 8.68 -12.28
CA ASN A 184 16.29 7.43 -12.72
C ASN A 184 16.15 6.41 -11.57
N LEU A 185 17.16 6.30 -10.72
CA LEU A 185 17.13 5.40 -9.56
C LEU A 185 16.16 5.88 -8.49
N PHE A 186 16.06 7.20 -8.30
CA PHE A 186 15.05 7.80 -7.45
C PHE A 186 13.63 7.50 -7.95
N PHE A 187 13.34 7.69 -9.24
CA PHE A 187 12.03 7.33 -9.79
C PHE A 187 11.75 5.83 -9.73
N LYS A 188 12.76 4.98 -9.96
CA LYS A 188 12.63 3.53 -9.77
C LYS A 188 12.26 3.19 -8.31
N SER A 189 12.89 3.85 -7.34
CA SER A 189 12.59 3.59 -5.92
C SER A 189 11.15 3.97 -5.57
N GLN A 190 10.60 5.02 -6.18
CA GLN A 190 9.18 5.39 -6.02
C GLN A 190 8.22 4.27 -6.49
N LEU A 191 8.52 3.63 -7.63
CA LEU A 191 7.75 2.49 -8.12
C LEU A 191 7.87 1.26 -7.20
N SER A 192 9.09 0.96 -6.77
CA SER A 192 9.36 -0.15 -5.84
C SER A 192 8.62 0.01 -4.51
N LEU A 193 8.60 1.22 -3.94
CA LEU A 193 7.85 1.52 -2.72
C LEU A 193 6.34 1.29 -2.90
N LEU A 194 5.79 1.68 -4.06
CA LEU A 194 4.38 1.44 -4.38
C LEU A 194 4.07 -0.07 -4.43
N GLU A 195 4.89 -0.87 -5.11
CA GLU A 195 4.70 -2.33 -5.19
C GLU A 195 4.79 -3.00 -3.82
N LYS A 196 5.84 -2.69 -3.04
CA LYS A 196 6.03 -3.23 -1.68
C LYS A 196 4.88 -2.87 -0.74
N SER A 197 4.31 -1.66 -0.88
CA SER A 197 3.15 -1.25 -0.07
C SER A 197 1.89 -2.07 -0.41
N ARG A 198 1.70 -2.44 -1.69
CA ARG A 198 0.59 -3.29 -2.13
C ARG A 198 0.77 -4.72 -1.66
N ASP A 199 1.97 -5.27 -1.77
CA ASP A 199 2.27 -6.62 -1.32
C ASP A 199 2.08 -6.75 0.20
N ALA A 200 2.58 -5.80 0.98
CA ALA A 200 2.37 -5.76 2.43
C ALA A 200 0.89 -5.66 2.82
N ARG A 201 0.10 -4.87 2.06
CA ARG A 201 -1.36 -4.76 2.25
C ARG A 201 -2.05 -6.07 1.93
N ASN A 202 -1.70 -6.72 0.83
CA ASN A 202 -2.24 -8.02 0.42
C ASN A 202 -1.93 -9.10 1.47
N ASP A 203 -0.69 -9.17 1.94
CA ASP A 203 -0.26 -10.10 2.99
C ASP A 203 -1.02 -9.89 4.31
N PHE A 204 -1.24 -8.62 4.68
CA PHE A 204 -2.02 -8.27 5.87
C PHE A 204 -3.50 -8.64 5.72
N MET A 205 -4.10 -8.36 4.57
CA MET A 205 -5.48 -8.75 4.26
C MET A 205 -5.63 -10.26 4.27
N ASP A 206 -4.67 -11.00 3.71
CA ASP A 206 -4.69 -12.47 3.69
C ASP A 206 -4.62 -13.05 5.10
N LYS A 207 -3.77 -12.51 5.98
CA LYS A 207 -3.73 -12.88 7.40
C LYS A 207 -5.06 -12.60 8.10
N LYS A 208 -5.64 -11.40 7.93
CA LYS A 208 -6.96 -11.06 8.51
C LYS A 208 -8.06 -11.98 8.02
N ILE A 209 -8.07 -12.29 6.73
CA ILE A 209 -9.04 -13.22 6.14
C ILE A 209 -8.91 -14.61 6.78
N ILE A 210 -7.69 -15.10 7.01
CA ILE A 210 -7.44 -16.39 7.68
C ILE A 210 -7.92 -16.36 9.14
N GLU A 211 -7.61 -15.31 9.89
CA GLU A 211 -8.03 -15.13 11.30
C GLU A 211 -9.56 -15.13 11.44
N HIS A 212 -10.26 -14.41 10.56
CA HIS A 212 -11.72 -14.29 10.60
C HIS A 212 -12.46 -15.47 9.93
N SER A 213 -11.73 -16.40 9.29
CA SER A 213 -12.31 -17.61 8.69
C SER A 213 -12.35 -18.81 9.66
N ASN A 214 -11.70 -18.72 10.83
CA ASN A 214 -11.56 -19.84 11.78
C ASN A 214 -12.71 -19.96 12.81
N GLY A 215 -13.79 -19.19 12.68
CA GLY A 215 -14.99 -19.29 13.52
C GLY A 215 -16.19 -19.87 12.76
N ASN A 216 -16.66 -21.06 13.16
CA ASN A 216 -17.97 -21.67 12.83
C ASN A 216 -18.72 -21.12 11.59
N GLY A 217 -18.34 -21.56 10.39
CA GLY A 217 -19.23 -21.66 9.21
C GLY A 217 -19.93 -20.40 8.68
N SER A 218 -19.69 -19.21 9.24
CA SER A 218 -20.26 -17.93 8.84
C SER A 218 -19.14 -16.95 8.59
N LEU A 219 -19.09 -16.33 7.40
CA LEU A 219 -18.18 -15.21 7.18
C LEU A 219 -18.67 -14.00 7.99
N SER A 220 -17.74 -13.32 8.66
CA SER A 220 -18.04 -12.00 9.24
C SER A 220 -18.22 -10.98 8.11
N THR A 221 -19.01 -9.93 8.38
CA THR A 221 -19.20 -8.81 7.44
C THR A 221 -17.87 -8.16 7.06
N GLU A 222 -16.92 -8.09 7.99
CA GLU A 222 -15.57 -7.57 7.78
C GLU A 222 -14.74 -8.47 6.86
N ALA A 223 -14.78 -9.80 7.05
CA ALA A 223 -14.10 -10.74 6.16
C ALA A 223 -14.67 -10.71 4.75
N MET A 224 -15.99 -10.51 4.60
CA MET A 224 -16.61 -10.30 3.29
C MET A 224 -16.13 -9.04 2.61
N GLY A 225 -16.07 -7.91 3.32
CA GLY A 225 -15.57 -6.65 2.79
C GLY A 225 -14.17 -6.79 2.21
N LEU A 226 -13.26 -7.44 2.95
CA LEU A 226 -11.89 -7.69 2.49
C LEU A 226 -11.82 -8.58 1.25
N ILE A 227 -12.68 -9.59 1.14
CA ILE A 227 -12.74 -10.47 -0.04
C ILE A 227 -13.24 -9.70 -1.26
N ILE A 228 -14.27 -8.86 -1.08
CA ILE A 228 -14.80 -8.00 -2.15
C ILE A 228 -13.71 -7.04 -2.61
N GLU A 229 -13.04 -6.35 -1.69
CA GLU A 229 -11.96 -5.41 -1.98
C GLU A 229 -10.81 -6.08 -2.78
N LYS A 230 -10.40 -7.30 -2.40
CA LYS A 230 -9.34 -8.03 -3.12
C LYS A 230 -9.75 -8.40 -4.55
N ILE A 231 -11.02 -8.76 -4.77
CA ILE A 231 -11.55 -9.09 -6.10
C ILE A 231 -11.71 -7.81 -6.94
N GLU A 232 -12.20 -6.73 -6.33
CA GLU A 232 -12.42 -5.44 -6.99
C GLU A 232 -11.11 -4.74 -7.37
N ALA A 233 -10.02 -4.93 -6.61
CA ALA A 233 -8.70 -4.44 -6.97
C ALA A 233 -8.21 -4.97 -8.35
N HIS A 234 -8.74 -6.11 -8.80
CA HIS A 234 -8.48 -6.67 -10.12
C HIS A 234 -9.52 -6.26 -11.19
N GLY A 235 -10.59 -5.56 -10.79
CA GLY A 235 -11.63 -5.03 -11.65
C GLY A 235 -12.55 -6.08 -12.26
N PHE A 236 -12.81 -7.20 -11.57
CA PHE A 236 -13.58 -8.32 -12.13
C PHE A 236 -14.60 -8.96 -11.18
N LEU A 237 -15.14 -8.16 -10.24
CA LEU A 237 -16.07 -8.67 -9.23
C LEU A 237 -17.32 -9.28 -9.84
N GLU A 238 -17.95 -8.62 -10.79
CA GLU A 238 -19.15 -9.14 -11.46
C GLU A 238 -18.91 -10.51 -12.11
N GLU A 239 -17.80 -10.69 -12.81
CA GLU A 239 -17.48 -11.99 -13.42
C GLU A 239 -17.15 -13.04 -12.37
N SER A 240 -16.50 -12.64 -11.27
CA SER A 240 -16.16 -13.55 -10.17
C SER A 240 -17.43 -14.06 -9.47
N LEU A 241 -18.42 -13.19 -9.27
CA LEU A 241 -19.73 -13.54 -8.76
C LEU A 241 -20.46 -14.50 -9.70
N ALA A 242 -20.49 -14.19 -11.00
CA ALA A 242 -21.08 -15.07 -12.00
C ALA A 242 -20.43 -16.47 -12.02
N ILE A 243 -19.10 -16.54 -11.87
CA ILE A 243 -18.37 -17.81 -11.79
C ILE A 243 -18.75 -18.58 -10.53
N LEU A 244 -18.78 -17.93 -9.36
CA LEU A 244 -19.15 -18.58 -8.09
C LEU A 244 -20.59 -19.11 -8.14
N GLU A 245 -21.52 -18.38 -8.76
CA GLU A 245 -22.89 -18.84 -8.98
C GLU A 245 -22.96 -20.10 -9.85
N ILE A 246 -22.20 -20.15 -10.94
CA ILE A 246 -22.11 -21.35 -11.80
C ILE A 246 -21.65 -22.55 -10.97
N TYR A 247 -20.61 -22.38 -10.15
CA TYR A 247 -20.14 -23.45 -9.28
C TYR A 247 -21.17 -23.85 -8.21
N LYS A 248 -21.94 -22.91 -7.67
CA LYS A 248 -23.05 -23.19 -6.72
C LYS A 248 -24.15 -24.04 -7.35
N GLU A 249 -24.53 -23.72 -8.59
CA GLU A 249 -25.53 -24.48 -9.36
C GLU A 249 -25.03 -25.90 -9.67
N THR A 250 -23.77 -26.05 -10.08
CA THR A 250 -23.22 -27.38 -10.39
C THR A 250 -23.06 -28.28 -9.15
N LYS A 251 -22.80 -27.68 -7.98
CA LYS A 251 -22.70 -28.42 -6.71
C LYS A 251 -24.05 -29.02 -6.30
N LYS A 252 -25.16 -28.33 -6.57
CA LYS A 252 -26.53 -28.85 -6.34
C LYS A 252 -26.85 -30.08 -7.21
N ASN A 253 -26.25 -30.15 -8.40
CA ASN A 253 -26.45 -31.25 -9.35
C ASN A 253 -25.43 -32.40 -9.19
N PHE A 254 -24.60 -32.38 -8.13
CA PHE A 254 -23.53 -33.36 -7.86
C PHE A 254 -22.47 -33.52 -8.97
N GLU A 255 -22.38 -32.58 -9.92
CA GLU A 255 -21.38 -32.59 -10.99
C GLU A 255 -20.13 -31.78 -10.60
N SER A 256 -18.94 -32.24 -11.00
CA SER A 256 -17.75 -31.39 -11.05
C SER A 256 -17.65 -30.74 -12.43
N ILE A 257 -17.51 -29.42 -12.47
CA ILE A 257 -17.44 -28.66 -13.72
C ILE A 257 -15.98 -28.29 -14.05
N GLY A 258 -15.57 -28.57 -15.28
CA GLY A 258 -14.28 -28.17 -15.84
C GLY A 258 -14.34 -26.78 -16.48
N ARG A 259 -13.17 -26.16 -16.70
CA ARG A 259 -13.03 -24.80 -17.25
C ARG A 259 -13.81 -24.57 -18.55
N THR A 260 -13.89 -25.57 -19.42
CA THR A 260 -14.64 -25.51 -20.70
C THR A 260 -16.14 -25.30 -20.49
N LYS A 261 -16.76 -26.05 -19.56
CA LYS A 261 -18.19 -25.91 -19.27
C LYS A 261 -18.50 -24.59 -18.55
N VAL A 262 -17.59 -24.11 -17.67
CA VAL A 262 -17.72 -22.80 -17.03
C VAL A 262 -17.72 -21.68 -18.08
N LYS A 263 -16.81 -21.75 -19.04
CA LYS A 263 -16.72 -20.76 -20.14
C LYS A 263 -17.98 -20.71 -21.00
N ILE A 264 -18.58 -21.87 -21.29
CA ILE A 264 -19.87 -21.94 -22.01
C ILE A 264 -20.98 -21.27 -21.18
N SER A 265 -21.07 -21.63 -19.89
CA SER A 265 -22.10 -21.07 -19.00
C SER A 265 -21.97 -19.55 -18.81
N LEU A 266 -20.74 -19.02 -18.80
CA LEU A 266 -20.49 -17.58 -18.76
C LEU A 266 -20.93 -16.89 -20.06
N ARG A 267 -20.68 -17.51 -21.21
CA ARG A 267 -21.12 -16.99 -22.51
C ARG A 267 -22.64 -16.90 -22.59
N ASP A 268 -23.36 -17.88 -22.07
CA ASP A 268 -24.83 -17.88 -22.00
C ASP A 268 -25.37 -16.76 -21.10
N LYS A 269 -24.58 -16.31 -20.12
CA LYS A 269 -24.84 -15.12 -19.29
C LYS A 269 -24.31 -13.81 -19.88
N GLY A 270 -23.83 -13.80 -21.13
CA GLY A 270 -23.30 -12.61 -21.80
C GLY A 270 -21.86 -12.24 -21.44
N ILE A 271 -21.16 -13.06 -20.64
CA ILE A 271 -19.78 -12.80 -20.18
C ILE A 271 -18.81 -13.60 -21.05
N ASN A 272 -18.02 -12.89 -21.86
CA ASN A 272 -17.00 -13.51 -22.71
C ASN A 272 -15.60 -13.34 -22.11
N LEU A 273 -14.98 -14.45 -21.69
CA LEU A 273 -13.62 -14.47 -21.17
C LEU A 273 -12.70 -15.31 -22.06
N THR A 274 -11.44 -14.88 -22.19
CA THR A 274 -10.36 -15.73 -22.72
C THR A 274 -9.99 -16.82 -21.71
N ASP A 275 -9.28 -17.87 -22.16
CA ASP A 275 -8.84 -18.93 -21.24
C ASP A 275 -7.88 -18.42 -20.16
N GLN A 276 -7.06 -17.41 -20.50
CA GLN A 276 -6.17 -16.74 -19.54
C GLN A 276 -6.98 -15.91 -18.52
N GLN A 277 -7.99 -15.16 -18.96
CA GLN A 277 -8.84 -14.35 -18.08
C GLN A 277 -9.65 -15.22 -17.11
N LEU A 278 -10.19 -16.34 -17.59
CA LEU A 278 -10.89 -17.32 -16.75
C LEU A 278 -9.92 -17.96 -15.76
N ARG A 279 -8.71 -18.30 -16.18
CA ARG A 279 -7.68 -18.89 -15.32
C ARG A 279 -7.30 -17.96 -14.17
N LEU A 280 -7.00 -16.69 -14.47
CA LEU A 280 -6.63 -15.68 -13.47
C LEU A 280 -7.71 -15.54 -12.38
N ARG A 281 -8.98 -15.41 -12.78
CA ARG A 281 -10.11 -15.32 -11.84
C ARG A 281 -10.22 -16.58 -10.96
N LEU A 282 -10.07 -17.77 -11.56
CA LEU A 282 -10.11 -19.04 -10.82
C LEU A 282 -8.95 -19.18 -9.83
N GLU A 283 -7.74 -18.73 -10.18
CA GLU A 283 -6.57 -18.74 -9.29
C GLU A 283 -6.81 -17.82 -8.08
N ILE A 284 -7.26 -16.59 -8.32
CA ILE A 284 -7.54 -15.61 -7.26
C ILE A 284 -8.67 -16.08 -6.33
N MET A 285 -9.74 -16.67 -6.86
CA MET A 285 -10.80 -17.26 -6.04
C MET A 285 -10.35 -18.50 -5.25
N GLN A 286 -9.32 -19.22 -5.71
CA GLN A 286 -8.72 -20.34 -4.97
C GLN A 286 -7.83 -19.83 -3.84
N GLU A 287 -7.01 -18.81 -4.09
CA GLU A 287 -6.20 -18.13 -3.07
C GLU A 287 -7.07 -17.57 -1.93
N LEU A 288 -8.21 -16.97 -2.29
CA LEU A 288 -9.20 -16.47 -1.34
C LEU A 288 -9.97 -17.59 -0.59
N GLY A 289 -9.77 -18.85 -0.96
CA GLY A 289 -10.43 -20.01 -0.38
C GLY A 289 -11.92 -20.12 -0.75
N LEU A 290 -12.39 -19.40 -1.77
CA LEU A 290 -13.78 -19.47 -2.25
C LEU A 290 -14.00 -20.73 -3.12
N LEU A 291 -12.94 -21.20 -3.78
CA LEU A 291 -12.94 -22.40 -4.60
C LEU A 291 -11.90 -23.41 -4.10
N ASN A 292 -12.25 -24.69 -4.13
CA ASN A 292 -11.35 -25.80 -3.85
C ASN A 292 -11.02 -26.53 -5.15
N ALA A 293 -9.76 -26.49 -5.59
CA ALA A 293 -9.27 -27.33 -6.68
C ALA A 293 -8.89 -28.71 -6.16
N ARG A 294 -9.39 -29.79 -6.78
CA ARG A 294 -8.88 -31.14 -6.52
C ARG A 294 -7.71 -31.44 -7.47
N LEU A 295 -6.63 -32.02 -6.93
CA LEU A 295 -5.52 -32.54 -7.74
C LEU A 295 -6.04 -33.63 -8.70
N GLY A 296 -5.81 -33.48 -10.00
CA GLY A 296 -6.20 -34.43 -11.05
C GLY A 296 -7.50 -34.08 -11.81
N ARG A 297 -8.21 -35.09 -12.34
CA ARG A 297 -9.46 -34.93 -13.15
C ARG A 297 -10.71 -34.56 -12.32
N GLY A 298 -10.55 -34.15 -11.07
CA GLY A 298 -11.63 -33.97 -10.10
C GLY A 298 -12.43 -32.67 -10.23
N GLY A 299 -11.99 -31.74 -11.09
CA GLY A 299 -12.61 -30.42 -11.28
C GLY A 299 -12.46 -29.48 -10.09
N THR A 300 -13.01 -28.28 -10.22
CA THR A 300 -13.05 -27.26 -9.15
C THR A 300 -14.42 -27.27 -8.51
N LYS A 301 -14.50 -27.06 -7.19
CA LYS A 301 -15.76 -27.00 -6.45
C LYS A 301 -15.85 -25.72 -5.61
N LEU A 302 -17.07 -25.24 -5.41
CA LEU A 302 -17.35 -24.17 -4.45
C LEU A 302 -17.06 -24.65 -3.03
N SER A 303 -16.25 -23.90 -2.29
CA SER A 303 -15.97 -24.17 -0.89
C SER A 303 -17.15 -23.75 0.00
N GLY A 304 -17.18 -24.18 1.27
CA GLY A 304 -18.17 -23.69 2.24
C GLY A 304 -18.05 -22.16 2.45
N LYS A 305 -16.82 -21.62 2.37
CA LYS A 305 -16.54 -20.18 2.42
C LYS A 305 -17.15 -19.45 1.23
N GLY A 306 -17.01 -20.00 0.02
CA GLY A 306 -17.63 -19.45 -1.19
C GLY A 306 -19.16 -19.44 -1.15
N GLU A 307 -19.78 -20.43 -0.49
CA GLU A 307 -21.24 -20.46 -0.30
C GLU A 307 -21.74 -19.40 0.67
N ALA A 308 -21.05 -19.24 1.79
CA ALA A 308 -21.38 -18.22 2.77
C ALA A 308 -21.20 -16.81 2.18
N PHE A 309 -20.12 -16.59 1.42
CA PHE A 309 -19.88 -15.36 0.66
C PHE A 309 -21.07 -15.01 -0.27
N LEU A 310 -21.48 -15.95 -1.14
CA LEU A 310 -22.62 -15.73 -2.03
C LEU A 310 -23.96 -15.55 -1.31
N LYS A 311 -24.16 -16.19 -0.16
CA LYS A 311 -25.43 -16.10 0.59
C LYS A 311 -25.58 -14.72 1.23
N GLN A 312 -24.51 -14.22 1.83
CA GLN A 312 -24.53 -12.98 2.58
C GLN A 312 -24.45 -11.76 1.65
N GLN A 313 -23.77 -11.85 0.50
CA GLN A 313 -23.79 -10.80 -0.53
C GLN A 313 -25.22 -10.53 -1.06
N ARG A 314 -26.06 -11.57 -1.22
CA ARG A 314 -27.48 -11.41 -1.63
C ARG A 314 -28.38 -10.81 -0.54
N SER A 315 -27.86 -10.63 0.67
CA SER A 315 -28.59 -10.11 1.82
C SER A 315 -28.22 -8.66 2.16
N MET A 316 -27.28 -8.08 1.40
CA MET A 316 -26.93 -6.65 1.38
C MET A 316 -27.62 -5.99 0.18
#